data_AF-A0A7C3FAL9-F1
#
_entry.id   AF-A0A7C3FAL9-F1
#
_cell.length_a   1.000
_cell.length_b   1.000
_cell.length_c   1.000
_cell.angle_alpha   90.00
_cell.angle_beta   90.00
_cell.angle_gamma   90.00
#
_symmetry.space_group_name_H-M   'P 1'
#
loop_
_entity.id
_entity.type
_entity.pdbx_description
1 polymer ?
#
loop_
_entity_poly.entity_id
_entity_poly.type
_entity_poly.pdbx_seq_one_letter_code
_entity_poly.pdbx_strand_id
1 'polypeptide(L)' 'MQKGKYKHLTNTEREEISRCLANKQALAEIARQLGRATSTISREIYRNSG' A
#
# COMPACT_ATOMS: atom_id res chain seq x y z
N MET A 1 -16.82 10.46 -0.05
CA MET A 1 -16.03 9.21 0.07
C MET A 1 -15.60 8.77 -1.33
N GLN A 2 -14.39 9.13 -1.77
CA GLN A 2 -13.93 8.73 -3.11
C GLN A 2 -13.53 7.24 -3.09
N LYS A 3 -14.47 6.35 -3.42
CA LYS A 3 -14.18 4.99 -3.91
C LYS A 3 -13.58 5.11 -5.32
N GLY A 4 -12.34 5.58 -5.40
CA GLY A 4 -11.67 5.87 -6.66
C GLY A 4 -11.03 4.61 -7.24
N LYS A 5 -11.51 4.23 -8.43
CA LYS A 5 -10.94 3.35 -9.47
C LYS A 5 -9.53 2.81 -9.20
N TYR A 6 -9.29 1.55 -9.57
CA TYR A 6 -8.00 0.86 -9.66
C TYR A 6 -6.91 1.72 -10.29
N LYS A 7 -6.35 2.65 -9.53
CA LYS A 7 -5.23 3.49 -9.93
C LYS A 7 -4.00 2.74 -9.46
N HIS A 8 -3.19 2.32 -10.42
CA HIS A 8 -1.90 1.69 -10.16
C HIS A 8 -1.15 2.47 -9.09
N LEU A 9 -0.54 1.74 -8.15
CA LEU A 9 0.34 2.34 -7.16
C LEU A 9 1.46 3.04 -7.91
N THR A 10 1.68 4.31 -7.59
CA THR A 10 2.84 5.04 -8.11
C THR A 10 4.12 4.47 -7.50
N ASN A 11 5.27 4.73 -8.12
CA ASN A 11 6.55 4.30 -7.56
C ASN A 11 6.77 4.88 -6.15
N THR A 12 6.37 6.12 -5.92
CA THR A 12 6.40 6.73 -4.58
C THR A 12 5.50 5.99 -3.59
N GLU A 13 4.27 5.64 -3.96
CA GLU A 13 3.39 4.86 -3.06
C GLU A 13 3.99 3.48 -2.76
N ARG A 14 4.65 2.83 -3.73
CA ARG A 14 5.34 1.57 -3.52
C ARG A 14 6.56 1.70 -2.60
N GLU A 15 7.36 2.74 -2.78
CA GLU A 15 8.52 3.02 -1.94
C GLU A 15 8.10 3.27 -0.49
N GLU A 16 7.04 4.04 -0.27
CA GLU A 16 6.49 4.26 1.08
C GLU A 16 5.96 2.95 1.69
N ILE A 17 5.24 2.12 0.91
CA ILE A 17 4.82 0.79 1.37
C ILE A 17 6.04 -0.04 1.80
N SER A 18 7.06 -0.14 0.97
CA SER A 18 8.28 -0.90 1.28
C SER A 18 9.03 -0.35 2.50
N ARG A 19 9.13 0.97 2.65
CA ARG A 19 9.74 1.60 3.82
C ARG A 19 8.97 1.28 5.08
N CYS A 20 7.65 1.42 5.06
CA CYS A 20 6.82 1.11 6.21
C CYS A 20 6.87 -0.38 6.59
N LEU A 21 6.94 -1.28 5.60
CA LEU A 21 7.14 -2.71 5.82
C LEU A 21 8.49 -3.02 6.46
N ALA A 22 9.57 -2.36 6.01
CA ALA A 22 10.89 -2.49 6.62
C ALA A 22 10.87 -2.03 8.09
N ASN A 23 10.05 -1.03 8.43
CA ASN A 23 9.81 -0.58 9.79
C ASN A 23 8.79 -1.43 10.58
N LYS A 24 8.32 -2.57 10.02
CA LYS A 24 7.31 -3.46 10.61
C LYS A 24 5.99 -2.75 10.97
N GLN A 25 5.63 -1.69 10.25
CA GLN A 25 4.38 -0.99 10.47
C GLN A 25 3.18 -1.83 9.99
N ALA A 26 2.04 -1.65 10.65
CA ALA A 26 0.82 -2.38 10.31
C ALA A 26 0.26 -1.91 8.95
N LEU A 27 -0.18 -2.85 8.11
CA LEU A 27 -0.76 -2.54 6.78
C LEU A 27 -1.92 -1.53 6.83
N ALA A 28 -2.70 -1.57 7.91
CA ALA A 28 -3.80 -0.63 8.15
C ALA A 28 -3.31 0.81 8.33
N GLU A 29 -2.16 1.00 8.97
CA GLU A 29 -1.56 2.31 9.18
C GLU A 29 -1.03 2.88 7.87
N ILE A 30 -0.33 2.07 7.08
CA ILE A 30 0.20 2.43 5.75
C ILE A 30 -0.96 2.80 4.82
N ALA A 31 -2.03 2.01 4.84
CA ALA A 31 -3.24 2.27 4.06
C ALA A 31 -3.87 3.61 4.41
N ARG A 32 -3.94 3.94 5.72
CA ARG A 32 -4.46 5.22 6.20
C ARG A 32 -3.56 6.38 5.77
N GLN A 33 -2.24 6.23 5.86
CA GLN A 33 -1.27 7.25 5.46
C GLN A 33 -1.34 7.55 3.96
N LEU A 34 -1.47 6.52 3.12
CA LEU A 34 -1.55 6.65 1.66
C LEU A 34 -2.97 6.94 1.15
N GLY A 35 -3.98 6.93 2.03
CA GLY A 35 -5.38 7.05 1.63
C GLY A 35 -5.86 5.90 0.71
N ARG A 36 -5.23 4.72 0.83
CA ARG A 36 -5.52 3.54 0.01
C ARG A 36 -6.24 2.47 0.82
N ALA A 37 -6.86 1.52 0.12
CA ALA A 37 -7.44 0.35 0.78
C ALA A 37 -6.32 -0.61 1.22
N THR A 38 -6.45 -1.20 2.41
CA THR A 38 -5.53 -2.24 2.92
C THR A 38 -5.38 -3.41 1.95
N SER A 39 -6.46 -3.79 1.26
CA SER A 39 -6.46 -4.84 0.24
C SER A 39 -5.61 -4.48 -0.99
N THR A 40 -5.42 -3.19 -1.31
CA THR A 40 -4.54 -2.75 -2.40
C THR A 40 -3.09 -2.98 -2.04
N ILE A 41 -2.71 -2.60 -0.81
CA ILE A 41 -1.36 -2.78 -0.29
C ILE A 41 -1.03 -4.26 -0.14
N SER A 42 -1.94 -5.05 0.45
CA SER A 42 -1.74 -6.50 0.61
C SER A 42 -1.54 -7.22 -0.74
N ARG A 43 -2.33 -6.86 -1.77
CA ARG A 43 -2.15 -7.40 -3.12
C ARG A 43 -0.81 -7.01 -3.74
N GLU A 44 -0.35 -5.79 -3.51
CA GLU A 44 0.96 -5.35 -4.00
C GLU A 44 2.10 -6.12 -3.32
N ILE A 45 2.02 -6.30 -2.01
CA ILE A 45 3.02 -7.08 -1.25
C ILE A 45 3.06 -8.50 -1.79
N TYR A 46 1.91 -9.18 -1.86
CA TYR A 46 1.83 -10.56 -2.35
C TYR A 46 2.38 -10.72 -3.77
N ARG A 47 2.13 -9.74 -4.65
CA ARG A 47 2.69 -9.72 -6.02
C ARG A 47 4.22 -9.59 -6.07
N ASN A 48 4.81 -8.90 -5.09
CA ASN A 48 6.26 -8.73 -4.97
C ASN A 48 6.93 -9.77 -4.06
N SER A 49 6.17 -10.71 -3.48
CA SER A 49 6.65 -11.73 -2.52
C SER A 49 6.74 -13.14 -3.11
N GLY A 50 6.90 -13.25 -4.44
CA GLY A 50 7.16 -14.52 -5.13
C GLY A 50 8.55 -15.06 -4.83
#